data_AF-A0A959FYY2-F1
#
_entry.id   AF-A0A959FYY2-F1
#
_cell.length_a   1.000
_cell.length_b   1.000
_cell.length_c   1.000
_cell.angle_alpha   90.00
_cell.angle_beta   90.00
_cell.angle_gamma   90.00
#
_symmetry.space_group_name_H-M   'P 1'
#
loop_
_entity.id
_entity.type
_entity.pdbx_description
1 polymer ?
#
loop_
_entity_poly.entity_id
_entity_poly.type
_entity_poly.pdbx_seq_one_letter_code
_entity_poly.pdbx_strand_id
1 'polypeptide(L)'
;GLYKVQLNTMDKAGKAVTLEKLITVYDFDAPLPVKAIGWTYQDARTYEPGETAQLYAGSSLKNQPMLFEMERNGQLLYSKWIKRTELESLEYKIEEADRGNVHYHLSYAGLNRSYHKDGTFSVPWTNKMLQIEYLSFRDKLLPGQEEEWQVKLKGPKSEKVAAEMVAAMYDASLDAFASHNWYFNVFPSN
;
A
#
# COMPACT_ATOMS: atom_id res chain seq x y z
N GLY A 1 -0.19 22.42 -8.71
CA GLY A 1 0.60 22.32 -9.95
C GLY A 1 1.65 21.23 -9.88
N LEU A 2 2.31 20.97 -11.01
CA LEU A 2 3.45 20.06 -11.12
C LEU A 2 4.75 20.82 -10.82
N TYR A 3 5.57 20.30 -9.93
CA TYR A 3 6.84 20.89 -9.50
C TYR A 3 7.98 19.88 -9.64
N LYS A 4 9.20 20.39 -9.88
CA LYS A 4 10.43 19.60 -9.80
C LYS A 4 11.19 19.99 -8.54
N VAL A 5 11.39 19.03 -7.64
CA VAL A 5 12.27 19.17 -6.48
C VAL A 5 13.64 18.64 -6.88
N GLN A 6 14.68 19.45 -6.65
CA GLN A 6 16.05 19.08 -6.94
C GLN A 6 16.88 19.16 -5.65
N LEU A 7 17.53 18.06 -5.29
CA LEU A 7 18.48 17.96 -4.19
C LEU A 7 19.88 17.79 -4.76
N ASN A 8 20.82 18.62 -4.34
CA ASN A 8 22.22 18.50 -4.71
C ASN A 8 23.04 18.15 -3.47
N THR A 9 23.84 17.10 -3.54
CA THR A 9 24.71 16.63 -2.45
C THR A 9 26.03 16.08 -2.98
N MET A 10 26.92 15.62 -2.11
CA MET A 10 28.13 14.89 -2.50
C MET A 10 28.08 13.45 -1.97
N ASP A 11 28.59 12.51 -2.77
CA ASP A 11 28.77 11.13 -2.31
C ASP A 11 30.00 10.98 -1.38
N LYS A 12 30.21 9.77 -0.87
CA LYS A 12 31.35 9.45 0.01
C LYS A 12 32.72 9.65 -0.65
N ALA A 13 32.78 9.75 -1.99
CA ALA A 13 33.99 9.99 -2.76
C ALA A 13 34.14 11.48 -3.18
N GLY A 14 33.25 12.37 -2.73
CA GLY A 14 33.29 13.80 -3.03
C GLY A 14 32.76 14.17 -4.42
N LYS A 15 32.07 13.25 -5.10
CA LYS A 15 31.44 13.53 -6.40
C LYS A 15 30.07 14.18 -6.17
N ALA A 16 29.79 15.24 -6.93
CA ALA A 16 28.47 15.87 -6.92
C ALA A 16 27.39 14.89 -7.42
N VAL A 17 26.30 14.80 -6.67
CA VAL A 17 25.11 13.99 -6.97
C VAL A 17 23.89 14.90 -6.94
N THR A 18 23.11 14.87 -8.02
CA THR A 18 21.82 15.54 -8.12
C THR A 18 20.71 14.51 -8.14
N LEU A 19 19.72 14.67 -7.26
CA LEU A 19 18.49 13.89 -7.25
C LEU A 19 17.33 14.79 -7.61
N GLU A 20 16.60 14.42 -8.67
CA GLU A 20 15.40 15.14 -9.11
C GLU A 20 14.16 14.30 -8.83
N LYS A 21 13.09 14.93 -8.35
CA LYS A 21 11.80 14.30 -8.14
C LYS A 21 10.67 15.23 -8.58
N LEU A 22 9.78 14.73 -9.41
CA LEU A 22 8.55 15.44 -9.76
C LEU A 22 7.50 15.21 -8.66
N ILE A 23 6.85 16.29 -8.22
CA ILE A 23 5.75 16.25 -7.26
C ILE A 23 4.55 17.02 -7.82
N THR A 24 3.34 16.61 -7.43
CA THR A 24 2.12 17.37 -7.73
C THR A 24 1.61 17.93 -6.41
N VAL A 25 1.51 19.26 -6.33
CA VAL A 25 0.85 19.96 -5.23
C VAL A 25 -0.57 20.26 -5.66
N TYR A 26 -1.55 20.02 -4.81
CA TYR A 26 -2.96 20.22 -5.14
C TYR A 26 -3.72 20.76 -3.94
N ASP A 27 -4.87 21.35 -4.23
CA ASP A 27 -5.87 21.81 -3.28
C ASP A 27 -7.16 21.09 -3.65
N PHE A 28 -7.82 20.49 -2.65
CA PHE A 28 -9.03 19.69 -2.86
C PHE A 28 -10.25 20.54 -3.22
N ASP A 29 -10.22 21.83 -2.86
CA ASP A 29 -11.29 22.79 -3.17
C ASP A 29 -11.02 23.56 -4.48
N ALA A 30 -9.92 23.27 -5.17
CA ALA A 30 -9.51 23.93 -6.40
C ALA A 30 -9.68 23.02 -7.63
N PRO A 31 -9.67 23.59 -8.86
CA PRO A 31 -9.56 22.80 -10.08
C PRO A 31 -8.31 21.92 -10.09
N LEU A 32 -8.37 20.82 -10.86
CA LEU A 32 -7.30 19.84 -10.92
C LEU A 32 -5.90 20.45 -11.07
N PRO A 33 -4.91 19.95 -10.30
CA PRO A 33 -3.55 20.51 -10.28
C PRO A 33 -2.79 20.33 -11.59
N VAL A 34 -3.27 19.43 -12.46
CA VAL A 34 -2.71 19.06 -13.76
C VAL A 34 -3.85 18.78 -14.74
N LYS A 35 -3.64 19.06 -16.03
CA LYS A 35 -4.58 18.66 -17.08
C LYS A 35 -4.53 17.14 -17.26
N ALA A 36 -5.50 16.44 -16.67
CA ALA A 36 -5.66 14.99 -16.78
C ALA A 36 -7.12 14.65 -17.11
N ILE A 37 -7.32 13.60 -17.92
CA ILE A 37 -8.66 13.10 -18.30
C ILE A 37 -9.27 12.29 -17.14
N GLY A 38 -8.42 11.74 -16.28
CA GLY A 38 -8.83 11.23 -14.98
C GLY A 38 -7.66 11.34 -14.01
N TRP A 39 -7.95 11.87 -12.84
CA TRP A 39 -7.02 12.02 -11.74
C TRP A 39 -7.66 11.42 -10.51
N THR A 40 -6.86 10.69 -9.73
CA THR A 40 -7.30 10.23 -8.42
C THR A 40 -6.20 10.43 -7.41
N TYR A 41 -6.60 10.67 -6.16
CA TYR A 41 -5.73 10.73 -5.01
C TYR A 41 -6.39 10.04 -3.83
N GLN A 42 -5.61 9.23 -3.13
CA GLN A 42 -6.03 8.49 -1.94
C GLN A 42 -5.21 9.01 -0.76
N ASP A 43 -5.88 9.27 0.35
CA ASP A 43 -5.31 9.93 1.53
C ASP A 43 -4.29 9.06 2.29
N ALA A 44 -4.47 7.74 2.31
CA ALA A 44 -3.56 6.80 2.96
C ALA A 44 -3.26 5.58 2.10
N ARG A 45 -2.20 4.84 2.42
CA ARG A 45 -1.83 3.60 1.70
C ARG A 45 -2.54 2.37 2.25
N THR A 46 -2.88 2.38 3.53
CA THR A 46 -3.48 1.28 4.27
C THR A 46 -4.47 1.84 5.27
N TYR A 47 -5.50 1.08 5.59
CA TYR A 47 -6.51 1.45 6.56
C TYR A 47 -6.79 0.31 7.53
N GLU A 48 -7.25 0.67 8.72
CA GLU A 48 -7.79 -0.22 9.73
C GLU A 48 -9.33 -0.14 9.79
N PRO A 49 -10.01 -1.23 10.16
CA PRO A 49 -11.43 -1.21 10.48
C PRO A 49 -11.80 -0.09 11.48
N GLY A 50 -12.82 0.69 11.12
CA GLY A 50 -13.25 1.88 11.86
C GLY A 50 -12.72 3.19 11.28
N GLU A 51 -11.66 3.16 10.46
CA GLU A 51 -11.18 4.33 9.73
C GLU A 51 -12.08 4.64 8.52
N THR A 52 -11.95 5.84 7.96
CA THR A 52 -12.66 6.27 6.75
C THR A 52 -11.64 6.52 5.66
N ALA A 53 -11.70 5.75 4.58
CA ALA A 53 -10.88 5.97 3.40
C ALA A 53 -11.45 7.14 2.59
N GLN A 54 -10.57 8.05 2.16
CA GLN A 54 -10.94 9.14 1.27
C GLN A 54 -10.27 8.98 -0.09
N LEU A 55 -11.10 8.99 -1.14
CA LEU A 55 -10.67 9.01 -2.52
C LEU A 55 -11.18 10.26 -3.20
N TYR A 56 -10.24 11.02 -3.74
CA TYR A 56 -10.52 12.16 -4.60
C TYR A 56 -10.48 11.70 -6.05
N ALA A 57 -11.51 12.01 -6.84
CA ALA A 57 -11.59 11.65 -8.25
C ALA A 57 -12.12 12.82 -9.09
N GLY A 58 -11.57 13.02 -10.28
CA GLY A 58 -12.09 14.03 -11.21
C GLY A 58 -11.40 14.05 -12.57
N SER A 59 -11.91 14.91 -13.46
CA SER A 59 -11.40 15.14 -14.81
C SER A 59 -11.27 16.62 -15.14
N SER A 60 -10.26 16.98 -15.93
CA SER A 60 -10.10 18.34 -16.46
C SER A 60 -11.02 18.62 -17.65
N LEU A 61 -11.72 17.60 -18.17
CA LEU A 61 -12.77 17.78 -19.17
C LEU A 61 -14.07 18.20 -18.48
N LYS A 62 -14.64 19.32 -18.92
CA LYS A 62 -15.89 19.85 -18.37
C LYS A 62 -17.01 18.83 -18.47
N ASN A 63 -17.69 18.59 -17.34
CA ASN A 63 -18.87 17.73 -17.23
C ASN A 63 -18.70 16.32 -17.82
N GLN A 64 -17.48 15.75 -17.81
CA GLN A 64 -17.26 14.37 -18.24
C GLN A 64 -17.86 13.41 -17.22
N PRO A 65 -18.82 12.55 -17.59
CA PRO A 65 -19.34 11.54 -16.68
C PRO A 65 -18.27 10.49 -16.38
N MET A 66 -18.09 10.17 -15.10
CA MET A 66 -17.24 9.08 -14.64
C MET A 66 -18.07 8.14 -13.77
N LEU A 67 -17.99 6.84 -14.01
CA LEU A 67 -18.62 5.82 -13.18
C LEU A 67 -17.61 5.34 -12.15
N PHE A 68 -17.92 5.52 -10.87
CA PHE A 68 -17.16 5.00 -9.74
C PHE A 68 -17.86 3.78 -9.17
N GLU A 69 -17.13 2.69 -9.02
CA GLU A 69 -17.62 1.42 -8.48
C GLU A 69 -16.66 0.90 -7.42
N MET A 70 -17.20 0.29 -6.37
CA MET A 70 -16.43 -0.41 -5.35
C MET A 70 -16.89 -1.85 -5.26
N GLU A 71 -15.93 -2.77 -5.12
CA GLU A 71 -16.21 -4.19 -4.97
C GLU A 71 -15.35 -4.83 -3.90
N ARG A 72 -15.85 -5.97 -3.40
CA ARG A 72 -15.17 -6.85 -2.46
C ARG A 72 -15.54 -8.29 -2.81
N ASN A 73 -14.57 -9.17 -3.01
CA ASN A 73 -14.78 -10.57 -3.43
C ASN A 73 -15.61 -10.68 -4.73
N GLY A 74 -15.38 -9.78 -5.68
CA GLY A 74 -16.13 -9.69 -6.93
C GLY A 74 -17.62 -9.33 -6.77
N GLN A 75 -18.04 -8.88 -5.58
CA GLN A 75 -19.38 -8.37 -5.33
C GLN A 75 -19.36 -6.84 -5.29
N LEU A 76 -20.21 -6.22 -6.11
CA LEU A 76 -20.39 -4.78 -6.14
C LEU A 76 -20.99 -4.30 -4.81
N LEU A 77 -20.25 -3.45 -4.10
CA LEU A 77 -20.67 -2.81 -2.85
C LEU A 77 -21.35 -1.46 -3.10
N TYR A 78 -20.82 -0.69 -4.04
CA TYR A 78 -21.24 0.69 -4.27
C TYR A 78 -21.02 1.09 -5.74
N SER A 79 -21.93 1.91 -6.29
CA SER A 79 -21.80 2.46 -7.64
C SER A 79 -22.38 3.87 -7.69
N LYS A 80 -21.63 4.82 -8.27
CA LYS A 80 -22.04 6.23 -8.38
C LYS A 80 -21.48 6.87 -9.64
N TRP A 81 -22.32 7.66 -10.32
CA TRP A 81 -21.88 8.56 -11.38
C TRP A 81 -21.38 9.89 -10.81
N ILE A 82 -20.17 10.26 -11.17
CA ILE A 82 -19.57 11.58 -10.93
C ILE A 82 -19.78 12.43 -12.19
N LYS A 83 -20.43 13.59 -12.04
CA LYS A 83 -20.78 14.50 -13.15
C LYS A 83 -20.49 15.96 -12.78
N ARG A 84 -19.27 16.25 -12.36
CA ARG A 84 -18.83 17.60 -11.99
C ARG A 84 -17.42 17.89 -12.53
N THR A 85 -17.04 19.17 -12.56
CA THR A 85 -15.72 19.59 -13.07
C THR A 85 -14.68 19.69 -11.94
N GLU A 86 -15.14 19.89 -10.71
CA GLU A 86 -14.35 19.86 -9.48
C GLU A 86 -14.03 18.42 -9.06
N LEU A 87 -13.11 18.24 -8.12
CA LEU A 87 -12.84 16.93 -7.51
C LEU A 87 -14.06 16.45 -6.71
N GLU A 88 -14.40 15.17 -6.82
CA GLU A 88 -15.21 14.50 -5.81
C GLU A 88 -14.37 13.85 -4.76
N SER A 89 -14.72 14.13 -3.50
CA SER A 89 -14.40 13.27 -2.39
C SER A 89 -15.45 12.14 -2.30
N LEU A 90 -14.94 10.91 -2.29
CA LEU A 90 -15.68 9.69 -2.03
C LEU A 90 -15.15 9.14 -0.70
N GLU A 91 -16.05 9.01 0.26
CA GLU A 91 -15.74 8.48 1.58
C GLU A 91 -16.28 7.06 1.70
N TYR A 92 -15.45 6.17 2.24
CA TYR A 92 -15.84 4.79 2.53
C TYR A 92 -15.38 4.41 3.93
N LYS A 93 -16.33 4.02 4.78
CA LYS A 93 -16.02 3.56 6.13
C LYS A 93 -15.55 2.10 6.08
N ILE A 94 -14.35 1.86 6.56
CA ILE A 94 -13.74 0.53 6.55
C ILE A 94 -14.33 -0.33 7.66
N GLU A 95 -14.78 -1.53 7.31
CA GLU A 95 -15.33 -2.52 8.23
C GLU A 95 -14.37 -3.69 8.45
N GLU A 96 -14.59 -4.50 9.50
CA GLU A 96 -13.76 -5.69 9.73
C GLU A 96 -13.86 -6.71 8.57
N ALA A 97 -15.01 -6.74 7.89
CA ALA A 97 -15.22 -7.58 6.71
C ALA A 97 -14.39 -7.15 5.50
N ASP A 98 -13.81 -5.94 5.53
CA ASP A 98 -12.97 -5.40 4.44
C ASP A 98 -11.51 -5.84 4.55
N ARG A 99 -11.11 -6.51 5.64
CA ARG A 99 -9.81 -7.16 5.77
C ARG A 99 -9.57 -8.07 4.58
N GLY A 100 -8.40 -7.94 3.94
CA GLY A 100 -8.15 -8.54 2.63
C GLY A 100 -8.35 -7.57 1.47
N ASN A 101 -8.67 -6.30 1.75
CA ASN A 101 -8.81 -5.16 0.85
C ASN A 101 -10.22 -4.94 0.28
N VAL A 102 -10.42 -3.75 -0.26
CA VAL A 102 -11.58 -3.36 -1.07
C VAL A 102 -11.06 -2.71 -2.34
N HIS A 103 -11.63 -3.08 -3.48
CA HIS A 103 -11.21 -2.57 -4.78
C HIS A 103 -12.16 -1.47 -5.25
N TYR A 104 -11.62 -0.51 -5.97
CA TYR A 104 -12.43 0.50 -6.64
C TYR A 104 -12.00 0.67 -8.09
N HIS A 105 -12.98 1.05 -8.90
CA HIS A 105 -12.88 1.18 -10.33
C HIS A 105 -13.48 2.51 -10.77
N LEU A 106 -12.75 3.22 -11.63
CA LEU A 106 -13.20 4.46 -12.22
C LEU A 106 -13.20 4.33 -13.73
N SER A 107 -14.39 4.29 -14.32
CA SER A 107 -14.61 4.09 -15.76
C SER A 107 -15.17 5.36 -16.40
N TYR A 108 -14.56 5.83 -17.49
CA TYR A 108 -14.97 7.07 -18.15
C TYR A 108 -14.56 7.08 -19.63
N ALA A 109 -15.26 7.87 -20.45
CA ALA A 109 -14.95 8.04 -21.86
C ALA A 109 -14.81 9.52 -22.21
N GLY A 110 -13.86 9.85 -23.07
CA GLY A 110 -13.60 11.22 -23.51
C GLY A 110 -12.60 11.24 -24.65
N LEU A 111 -12.65 12.26 -25.50
CA LEU A 111 -11.73 12.40 -26.66
C LEU A 111 -11.67 11.13 -27.54
N ASN A 112 -12.82 10.51 -27.79
CA ASN A 112 -12.98 9.27 -28.56
C ASN A 112 -12.19 8.06 -28.01
N ARG A 113 -11.95 8.02 -26.69
CA ARG A 113 -11.28 6.92 -26.00
C ARG A 113 -12.00 6.56 -24.71
N SER A 114 -11.98 5.28 -24.36
CA SER A 114 -12.34 4.78 -23.03
C SER A 114 -11.11 4.77 -22.13
N TYR A 115 -11.34 5.05 -20.85
CA TYR A 115 -10.33 5.05 -19.81
C TYR A 115 -10.85 4.31 -18.60
N HIS A 116 -9.92 3.70 -17.89
CA HIS A 116 -10.18 2.98 -16.66
C HIS A 116 -9.06 3.25 -15.67
N LYS A 117 -9.40 3.35 -14.39
CA LYS A 117 -8.43 3.45 -13.31
C LYS A 117 -8.87 2.60 -12.13
N ASP A 118 -8.01 1.65 -11.79
CA ASP A 118 -8.15 0.78 -10.64
C ASP A 118 -7.41 1.34 -9.44
N GLY A 119 -7.91 1.01 -8.26
CA GLY A 119 -7.15 1.12 -7.04
C GLY A 119 -7.71 0.25 -5.93
N THR A 120 -7.01 0.27 -4.81
CA THR A 120 -7.28 -0.63 -3.70
C THR A 120 -7.18 0.15 -2.39
N PHE A 121 -8.24 0.10 -1.60
CA PHE A 121 -8.15 0.41 -0.17
C PHE A 121 -7.57 -0.81 0.52
N SER A 122 -6.28 -0.72 0.86
CA SER A 122 -5.54 -1.82 1.48
C SER A 122 -5.94 -1.95 2.95
N VAL A 123 -6.49 -3.10 3.33
CA VAL A 123 -6.92 -3.38 4.71
C VAL A 123 -6.21 -4.65 5.17
N PRO A 124 -4.98 -4.53 5.71
CA PRO A 124 -4.13 -5.67 6.03
C PRO A 124 -4.68 -6.48 7.21
N TRP A 125 -4.20 -7.69 7.46
CA TRP A 125 -4.57 -8.48 8.64
C TRP A 125 -3.68 -8.17 9.86
N THR A 126 -3.51 -6.88 10.20
CA THR A 126 -2.67 -6.41 11.32
C THR A 126 -3.14 -6.96 12.66
N ASN A 127 -4.44 -7.19 12.83
CA ASN A 127 -5.03 -7.84 14.00
C ASN A 127 -4.63 -9.32 14.17
N LYS A 128 -3.98 -9.92 13.18
CA LYS A 128 -3.44 -11.29 13.23
C LYS A 128 -1.92 -11.35 13.13
N MET A 129 -1.25 -10.19 13.05
CA MET A 129 0.21 -10.17 12.96
C MET A 129 0.86 -10.54 14.30
N LEU A 130 1.72 -11.55 14.25
CA LEU A 130 2.55 -11.95 15.37
C LEU A 130 3.81 -11.07 15.44
N GLN A 131 4.16 -10.65 16.64
CA GLN A 131 5.43 -9.99 16.93
C GLN A 131 6.44 -11.04 17.39
N ILE A 132 7.58 -11.11 16.71
CA ILE A 132 8.66 -12.06 16.98
C ILE A 132 9.88 -11.29 17.47
N GLU A 133 10.41 -11.70 18.63
CA GLU A 133 11.55 -11.07 19.28
C GLU A 133 12.55 -12.15 19.69
N TYR A 134 13.81 -12.02 19.27
CA TYR A 134 14.90 -12.88 19.75
C TYR A 134 15.41 -12.34 21.09
N LEU A 135 15.31 -13.16 22.14
CA LEU A 135 15.84 -12.88 23.47
C LEU A 135 17.28 -13.36 23.63
N SER A 136 17.65 -14.46 22.97
CA SER A 136 19.03 -14.88 22.81
C SER A 136 19.34 -15.13 21.35
N PHE A 137 20.39 -14.45 20.85
CA PHE A 137 20.95 -14.67 19.52
C PHE A 137 22.44 -14.32 19.57
N ARG A 138 23.29 -15.17 18.97
CA ARG A 138 24.71 -14.92 18.79
C ARG A 138 25.06 -14.81 17.32
N ASP A 139 25.69 -13.69 16.98
CA ASP A 139 26.15 -13.39 15.62
C ASP A 139 27.32 -14.29 15.17
N LYS A 140 28.16 -14.75 16.11
CA LYS A 140 29.33 -15.60 15.82
C LYS A 140 29.34 -16.84 16.70
N LEU A 141 29.56 -17.98 16.06
CA LEU A 141 29.60 -19.30 16.70
C LEU A 141 30.88 -20.04 16.27
N LEU A 142 31.38 -20.92 17.13
CA LEU A 142 32.41 -21.87 16.75
C LEU A 142 31.80 -23.09 16.04
N PRO A 143 32.53 -23.75 15.11
CA PRO A 143 32.06 -24.98 14.50
C PRO A 143 31.73 -26.05 15.56
N GLY A 144 30.54 -26.64 15.47
CA GLY A 144 30.07 -27.70 16.38
C GLY A 144 29.68 -27.22 17.78
N GLN A 145 29.65 -25.91 18.03
CA GLN A 145 29.19 -25.35 19.30
C GLN A 145 27.68 -25.56 19.46
N GLU A 146 27.26 -26.00 20.65
CA GLU A 146 25.85 -26.00 21.02
C GLU A 146 25.31 -24.57 21.16
N GLU A 147 24.11 -24.33 20.65
CA GLU A 147 23.47 -23.01 20.68
C GLU A 147 22.00 -23.12 21.06
N GLU A 148 21.55 -22.17 21.89
CA GLU A 148 20.15 -22.05 22.33
C GLU A 148 19.61 -20.66 21.95
N TRP A 149 18.50 -20.66 21.20
CA TRP A 149 17.76 -19.45 20.87
C TRP A 149 16.46 -19.38 21.66
N GLN A 150 16.30 -18.27 22.36
CA GLN A 150 15.07 -17.93 23.05
C GLN A 150 14.30 -16.94 22.19
N VAL A 151 13.10 -17.35 21.78
CA VAL A 151 12.21 -16.53 20.94
C VAL A 151 10.96 -16.20 21.74
N LYS A 152 10.58 -14.94 21.72
CA LYS A 152 9.36 -14.44 22.34
C LYS A 152 8.36 -14.08 21.25
N LEU A 153 7.18 -14.70 21.33
CA LEU A 153 6.04 -14.46 20.45
C LEU A 153 4.95 -13.71 21.20
N LYS A 154 4.41 -12.67 20.58
CA LYS A 154 3.26 -11.91 21.11
C LYS A 154 2.25 -11.65 20.00
N GLY A 155 0.98 -11.51 20.36
CA GLY A 155 -0.03 -10.96 19.46
C GLY A 155 0.15 -9.44 19.27
N PRO A 156 -0.68 -8.83 18.40
CA PRO A 156 -0.55 -7.41 18.06
C PRO A 156 -0.78 -6.45 19.24
N LYS A 157 -1.46 -6.90 20.31
CA LYS A 157 -1.68 -6.14 21.56
C LYS A 157 -0.74 -6.57 22.69
N SER A 158 0.40 -7.18 22.35
CA SER A 158 1.38 -7.72 23.31
C SER A 158 0.85 -8.86 24.21
N GLU A 159 -0.26 -9.47 23.82
CA GLU A 159 -0.87 -10.60 24.51
C GLU A 159 -0.13 -11.91 24.23
N LYS A 160 -0.26 -12.86 25.16
CA LYS A 160 0.20 -14.24 24.93
C LYS A 160 -0.73 -14.91 23.93
N VAL A 161 -0.14 -15.62 22.99
CA VAL A 161 -0.86 -16.33 21.93
C VAL A 161 -0.36 -17.77 21.85
N ALA A 162 -1.25 -18.68 21.47
CA ALA A 162 -0.83 -19.99 20.98
C ALA A 162 -0.28 -19.81 19.56
N ALA A 163 0.90 -20.39 19.30
CA ALA A 163 1.55 -20.30 17.99
C ALA A 163 2.29 -21.61 17.70
N GLU A 164 2.37 -21.94 16.41
CA GLU A 164 3.23 -22.98 15.89
C GLU A 164 4.39 -22.31 15.15
N MET A 165 5.60 -22.83 15.32
CA MET A 165 6.81 -22.26 14.73
C MET A 165 7.57 -23.33 13.96
N VAL A 166 7.99 -22.98 12.74
CA VAL A 166 8.96 -23.74 11.95
C VAL A 166 10.19 -22.85 11.78
N ALA A 167 11.36 -23.37 12.15
CA ALA A 167 12.63 -22.70 11.95
C ALA A 167 13.42 -23.40 10.83
N ALA A 168 14.12 -22.62 10.01
CA ALA A 168 14.99 -23.11 8.95
C ALA A 168 16.35 -22.41 9.03
N MET A 169 17.41 -23.14 8.66
CA MET A 169 18.78 -22.65 8.60
C MET A 169 19.39 -23.10 7.26
N TYR A 170 20.11 -22.21 6.57
CA TYR A 170 20.79 -22.50 5.31
C TYR A 170 22.08 -21.71 5.20
N ASP A 171 22.95 -22.09 4.26
CA ASP A 171 24.20 -21.39 3.97
C ASP A 171 23.93 -20.13 3.12
N ALA A 172 24.24 -18.95 3.68
CA ALA A 172 24.04 -17.66 3.02
C ALA A 172 24.81 -17.50 1.70
N SER A 173 25.87 -18.29 1.45
CA SER A 173 26.58 -18.27 0.16
C SER A 173 25.70 -18.78 -1.00
N LEU A 174 24.63 -19.53 -0.72
CA LEU A 174 23.69 -20.00 -1.73
C LEU A 174 22.90 -18.86 -2.39
N ASP A 175 22.75 -17.72 -1.70
CA ASP A 175 22.07 -16.54 -2.25
C ASP A 175 22.81 -15.93 -3.46
N ALA A 176 24.10 -16.25 -3.64
CA ALA A 176 24.86 -15.88 -4.83
C ALA A 176 24.36 -16.61 -6.10
N PHE A 177 23.69 -17.75 -5.95
CA PHE A 177 23.17 -18.56 -7.07
C PHE A 177 21.67 -18.37 -7.27
N ALA A 178 20.91 -18.28 -6.18
CA ALA A 178 19.48 -18.04 -6.21
C ALA A 178 19.02 -17.36 -4.92
N SER A 179 18.28 -16.25 -5.04
CA SER A 179 17.74 -15.55 -3.88
C SER A 179 16.79 -16.47 -3.10
N HIS A 180 17.03 -16.58 -1.80
CA HIS A 180 16.13 -17.28 -0.90
C HIS A 180 15.00 -16.37 -0.42
N ASN A 181 13.75 -16.73 -0.74
CA ASN A 181 12.56 -16.02 -0.27
C ASN A 181 11.45 -17.02 0.10
N TRP A 182 10.91 -16.90 1.32
CA TRP A 182 9.74 -17.65 1.75
C TRP A 182 8.49 -16.83 1.49
N TYR A 183 7.76 -17.15 0.41
CA TYR A 183 6.45 -16.57 0.21
C TYR A 183 5.44 -17.26 1.14
N PHE A 184 5.09 -16.57 2.22
CA PHE A 184 4.11 -17.05 3.21
C PHE A 184 2.98 -16.03 3.35
N ASN A 185 1.91 -16.22 2.56
CA ASN A 185 0.68 -15.45 2.67
C ASN A 185 -0.49 -16.37 3.02
N VAL A 186 -0.84 -16.42 4.30
CA VAL A 186 -1.89 -17.30 4.83
C VAL A 186 -3.22 -16.59 5.06
N PHE A 187 -3.25 -15.28 4.86
CA PHE A 187 -4.47 -14.52 5.05
C PHE A 187 -5.19 -14.30 3.71
N PRO A 188 -6.53 -14.44 3.68
CA PRO A 188 -7.28 -14.24 2.45
C PRO A 188 -7.21 -12.77 2.01
N SER A 189 -7.16 -12.58 0.70
CA SER A 189 -7.46 -11.31 0.03
C SER A 189 -8.89 -11.36 -0.50
N ASN A 190 -9.57 -10.22 -0.47
CA ASN A 190 -10.87 -10.04 -1.10
C ASN A 190 -10.76 -9.74 -2.60
#